data_AF-A0A952VK39-F1
#
_entry.id   AF-A0A952VK39-F1
#
_cell.length_a   1.000
_cell.length_b   1.000
_cell.length_c   1.000
_cell.angle_alpha   90.00
_cell.angle_beta   90.00
_cell.angle_gamma   90.00
#
_symmetry.space_group_name_H-M   'P 1'
#
loop_
_entity.id
_entity.type
_entity.pdbx_description
1 polymer ?
#
loop_
_entity_poly.entity_id
_entity_poly.type
_entity_poly.pdbx_seq_one_letter_code
_entity_poly.pdbx_strand_id
1 'polypeptide(L)'
;MDLKVDEQRTEPRVAVQFRTMVSDSVEAEGTGVLLDLSQNGCRLESPLLMLPGLSVALRIAVPGFEWALMIDGADVQWADEDRAGLAFVRIRETERQRLHEVVAARLAKGADTNDDAQGELIPCEFQGLEAVLAKDPTLAVSKGLAWFAQDPTEFRFRGGSLLSRAFPTCTPNFAAALGELVKAGGDKEADFSLALLQNYLGSTSTDSVVKEIVSRFSDDDRIMGEVRTIINSPNMALVSGEFALAEAWRVKKESLTHWLTDERRAVSSFAEQHLAELNRMITAERHRVETERELRERSRHEEESGHDHGYRPKPF
;
A
#
# COMPACT_ATOMS: atom_id res chain seq x y z
N MET A 1 3.62 17.30 -48.65
CA MET A 1 2.35 16.57 -48.54
C MET A 1 2.62 15.44 -47.58
N ASP A 2 2.51 15.72 -46.29
CA ASP A 2 2.78 14.72 -45.25
C ASP A 2 1.55 13.84 -45.09
N LEU A 3 1.73 12.58 -45.47
CA LEU A 3 0.76 11.51 -45.29
C LEU A 3 0.60 11.28 -43.78
N LYS A 4 -0.49 11.81 -43.22
CA LYS A 4 -0.99 11.41 -41.90
C LYS A 4 -1.33 9.92 -42.01
N VAL A 5 -0.44 9.07 -41.51
CA VAL A 5 -0.71 7.63 -41.36
C VAL A 5 -1.90 7.55 -40.42
N ASP A 6 -3.06 7.21 -40.97
CA ASP A 6 -4.26 6.93 -40.19
C ASP A 6 -4.01 5.57 -39.52
N GLU A 7 -3.49 5.60 -38.29
CA GLU A 7 -3.33 4.40 -37.47
C GLU A 7 -4.72 3.79 -37.26
N GLN A 8 -5.00 2.76 -38.06
CA GLN A 8 -6.27 2.07 -38.05
C GLN A 8 -6.45 1.40 -36.69
N ARG A 9 -7.41 1.90 -35.92
CA ARG A 9 -7.72 1.43 -34.56
C ARG A 9 -8.16 -0.03 -34.62
N THR A 10 -7.43 -0.90 -33.93
CA THR A 10 -7.57 -2.37 -34.03
C THR A 10 -8.51 -2.98 -32.99
N GLU A 11 -8.84 -2.28 -31.90
CA GLU A 11 -9.65 -2.85 -30.80
C GLU A 11 -11.04 -2.24 -30.66
N PRO A 12 -12.06 -3.08 -30.34
CA PRO A 12 -13.41 -2.59 -30.07
C PRO A 12 -13.43 -1.72 -28.82
N ARG A 13 -14.09 -0.56 -28.92
CA ARG A 13 -14.33 0.36 -27.81
C ARG A 13 -15.81 0.34 -27.43
N VAL A 14 -16.09 0.35 -26.14
CA VAL A 14 -17.45 0.47 -25.61
C VAL A 14 -17.66 1.86 -25.04
N ALA A 15 -18.83 2.44 -25.30
CA ALA A 15 -19.23 3.70 -24.67
C ALA A 15 -19.48 3.47 -23.17
N VAL A 16 -18.95 4.36 -22.35
CA VAL A 16 -19.11 4.32 -20.89
C VAL A 16 -19.26 5.74 -20.33
N GLN A 17 -19.74 5.86 -19.10
CA GLN A 17 -19.68 7.09 -18.31
C GLN A 17 -19.20 6.73 -16.91
N PHE A 18 -17.90 6.45 -16.78
CA PHE A 18 -17.31 6.01 -15.52
C PHE A 18 -16.54 7.14 -14.86
N ARG A 19 -16.91 7.49 -13.63
CA ARG A 19 -16.12 8.41 -12.82
C ARG A 19 -14.75 7.82 -12.57
N THR A 20 -13.73 8.66 -12.67
CA THR A 20 -12.33 8.24 -12.63
C THR A 20 -11.52 9.24 -11.84
N MET A 21 -10.69 8.76 -10.91
CA MET A 21 -9.61 9.57 -10.35
C MET A 21 -8.36 9.40 -11.21
N VAL A 22 -7.70 10.52 -11.45
CA VAL A 22 -6.44 10.61 -12.17
C VAL A 22 -5.40 11.08 -11.18
N SER A 23 -4.27 10.39 -11.12
CA SER A 23 -3.12 10.80 -10.33
C SER A 23 -1.87 10.78 -11.20
N ASP A 24 -1.15 11.89 -11.23
CA ASP A 24 0.21 11.94 -11.77
C ASP A 24 1.23 11.53 -10.70
N SER A 25 2.41 11.10 -11.15
CA SER A 25 3.62 10.82 -10.40
C SER A 25 4.14 11.98 -9.50
N VAL A 26 3.64 13.21 -9.69
CA VAL A 26 4.13 14.42 -9.00
C VAL A 26 3.03 15.16 -8.21
N GLU A 27 2.11 14.43 -7.57
CA GLU A 27 1.09 14.95 -6.62
C GLU A 27 -0.13 15.70 -7.20
N ALA A 28 -0.29 15.79 -8.53
CA ALA A 28 -1.54 16.27 -9.12
C ALA A 28 -2.59 15.14 -9.11
N GLU A 29 -3.54 15.22 -8.16
CA GLU A 29 -4.75 14.40 -8.14
C GLU A 29 -5.95 15.20 -8.67
N GLY A 30 -6.77 14.57 -9.51
CA GLY A 30 -8.01 15.17 -9.98
C GLY A 30 -9.02 14.14 -10.47
N THR A 31 -10.20 14.63 -10.84
CA THR A 31 -11.32 13.77 -11.24
C THR A 31 -11.60 13.89 -12.72
N GLY A 32 -12.19 12.86 -13.31
CA GLY A 32 -12.70 12.89 -14.67
C GLY A 32 -13.75 11.82 -14.93
N VAL A 33 -14.22 11.77 -16.16
CA VAL A 33 -15.21 10.81 -16.65
C VAL A 33 -14.66 10.10 -17.88
N LEU A 34 -14.62 8.78 -17.84
CA LEU A 34 -14.33 7.97 -19.00
C LEU A 34 -15.56 7.98 -19.91
N LEU A 35 -15.34 8.31 -21.19
CA LEU A 35 -16.35 8.40 -22.25
C LEU A 35 -16.41 7.13 -23.11
N ASP A 36 -15.26 6.48 -23.28
CA ASP A 36 -15.14 5.18 -23.91
C ASP A 36 -14.01 4.37 -23.27
N LEU A 37 -14.09 3.05 -23.38
CA LEU A 37 -13.14 2.11 -22.80
C LEU A 37 -12.88 0.94 -23.77
N SER A 38 -11.63 0.52 -23.88
CA SER A 38 -11.19 -0.71 -24.56
C SER A 38 -10.20 -1.47 -23.68
N GLN A 39 -9.66 -2.60 -24.19
CA GLN A 39 -8.64 -3.36 -23.46
C GLN A 39 -7.35 -2.56 -23.28
N ASN A 40 -7.01 -1.71 -24.25
CA ASN A 40 -5.74 -0.98 -24.28
C ASN A 40 -5.86 0.53 -24.10
N GLY A 41 -7.04 1.08 -23.79
CA GLY A 41 -7.13 2.53 -23.58
C GLY A 41 -8.54 3.03 -23.32
N CYS A 42 -8.63 4.34 -23.16
CA CYS A 42 -9.90 5.04 -22.95
C CYS A 42 -9.85 6.46 -23.48
N ARG A 43 -11.02 7.08 -23.59
CA ARG A 43 -11.15 8.53 -23.68
C ARG A 43 -11.61 9.07 -22.34
N LEU A 44 -10.90 10.05 -21.82
CA LEU A 44 -11.14 10.71 -20.55
C LEU A 44 -11.55 12.16 -20.78
N GLU A 45 -12.56 12.64 -20.06
CA GLU A 45 -12.88 14.05 -19.90
C GLU A 45 -12.50 14.48 -18.47
N SER A 46 -11.67 15.50 -18.30
CA SER A 46 -11.16 15.97 -17.01
C SER A 46 -10.75 17.45 -17.09
N PRO A 47 -10.98 18.26 -16.04
CA PRO A 47 -10.46 19.62 -15.96
C PRO A 47 -8.94 19.69 -15.74
N LEU A 48 -8.27 18.55 -15.54
CA LEU A 48 -6.82 18.49 -15.44
C LEU A 48 -6.17 18.75 -16.80
N LEU A 49 -5.10 19.55 -16.81
CA LEU A 49 -4.30 19.77 -18.00
C LEU A 49 -3.53 18.50 -18.37
N MET A 50 -3.93 17.89 -19.48
CA MET A 50 -3.30 16.68 -20.02
C MET A 50 -2.32 17.06 -21.12
N LEU A 51 -1.07 16.64 -20.99
CA LEU A 51 -0.03 16.87 -22.00
C LEU A 51 0.31 15.54 -22.70
N PRO A 52 0.35 15.49 -24.04
CA PRO A 52 0.80 14.30 -24.77
C PRO A 52 2.17 13.81 -24.28
N GLY A 53 2.28 12.50 -24.05
CA GLY A 53 3.47 11.85 -23.48
C GLY A 53 3.50 11.79 -21.95
N LEU A 54 2.60 12.45 -21.24
CA LEU A 54 2.44 12.28 -19.79
C LEU A 54 1.88 10.88 -19.49
N SER A 55 2.39 10.23 -18.43
CA SER A 55 1.89 8.93 -17.96
C SER A 55 1.15 9.13 -16.65
N VAL A 56 -0.14 8.82 -16.61
CA VAL A 56 -1.00 8.98 -15.43
C VAL A 56 -1.51 7.64 -14.92
N ALA A 57 -1.79 7.52 -13.63
CA ALA A 57 -2.52 6.40 -13.08
C ALA A 57 -4.01 6.71 -12.98
N LEU A 58 -4.86 5.71 -13.24
CA LEU A 58 -6.33 5.84 -13.23
C LEU A 58 -6.95 4.90 -12.19
N ARG A 59 -7.93 5.42 -11.45
CA ARG A 59 -8.85 4.64 -10.61
C ARG A 59 -10.26 4.78 -11.17
N ILE A 60 -10.74 3.78 -11.89
CA ILE A 60 -12.00 3.83 -12.64
C ILE A 60 -13.11 3.18 -11.83
N ALA A 61 -14.15 3.93 -11.47
CA ALA A 61 -15.31 3.41 -10.76
C ALA A 61 -16.25 2.71 -11.75
N VAL A 62 -16.22 1.39 -11.77
CA VAL A 62 -17.06 0.56 -12.63
C VAL A 62 -18.33 0.15 -11.87
N PRO A 63 -19.55 0.42 -12.39
CA PRO A 63 -20.79 -0.02 -11.76
C PRO A 63 -20.84 -1.54 -11.57
N GLY A 64 -21.18 -1.96 -10.35
CA GLY A 64 -21.24 -3.37 -9.96
C GLY A 64 -19.92 -3.96 -9.48
N PHE A 65 -18.81 -3.21 -9.55
CA PHE A 65 -17.56 -3.61 -8.90
C PHE A 65 -17.49 -3.02 -7.50
N GLU A 66 -17.09 -3.84 -6.52
CA GLU A 66 -16.85 -3.35 -5.15
C GLU A 66 -15.65 -2.40 -5.05
N TRP A 67 -14.67 -2.55 -5.96
CA TRP A 67 -13.44 -1.76 -6.00
C TRP A 67 -13.22 -1.12 -7.36
N ALA A 68 -12.53 0.03 -7.40
CA ALA A 68 -12.15 0.64 -8.67
C ALA A 68 -11.28 -0.30 -9.51
N LEU A 69 -11.43 -0.22 -10.83
CA LEU A 69 -10.50 -0.80 -11.79
C LEU A 69 -9.25 0.07 -11.84
N MET A 70 -8.08 -0.53 -11.69
CA MET A 70 -6.82 0.20 -11.56
C MET A 70 -5.98 0.11 -12.83
N ILE A 71 -5.54 1.27 -13.33
CA ILE A 71 -4.53 1.38 -14.39
C ILE A 71 -3.32 2.09 -13.78
N ASP A 72 -2.21 1.38 -13.63
CA ASP A 72 -0.98 1.89 -13.00
C ASP A 72 -0.19 2.84 -13.91
N GLY A 73 -0.51 2.85 -15.21
CA GLY A 73 0.10 3.76 -16.17
C GLY A 73 -0.70 3.81 -17.47
N ALA A 74 -1.15 5.02 -17.81
CA ALA A 74 -1.85 5.34 -19.03
C ALA A 74 -1.18 6.57 -19.66
N ASP A 75 -0.65 6.40 -20.86
CA ASP A 75 0.07 7.45 -21.56
C ASP A 75 -0.90 8.28 -22.40
N VAL A 76 -0.84 9.61 -22.23
CA VAL A 76 -1.63 10.57 -23.00
C VAL A 76 -1.16 10.55 -24.45
N GLN A 77 -2.00 10.04 -25.35
CA GLN A 77 -1.74 9.97 -26.80
C GLN A 77 -2.08 11.29 -27.49
N TRP A 78 -3.14 11.94 -27.04
CA TRP A 78 -3.58 13.25 -27.49
C TRP A 78 -4.38 13.92 -26.38
N ALA A 79 -4.42 15.26 -26.41
CA ALA A 79 -5.24 16.07 -25.53
C ALA A 79 -5.87 17.22 -26.32
N ASP A 80 -7.11 17.55 -25.98
CA ASP A 80 -7.92 18.60 -26.58
C ASP A 80 -8.82 19.23 -25.50
N GLU A 81 -8.58 20.49 -25.16
CA GLU A 81 -9.24 21.24 -24.08
C GLU A 81 -9.37 20.48 -22.75
N ASP A 82 -10.47 19.75 -22.55
CA ASP A 82 -10.82 18.97 -21.36
C ASP A 82 -10.81 17.45 -21.61
N ARG A 83 -10.41 17.01 -22.81
CA ARG A 83 -10.42 15.61 -23.23
C ARG A 83 -9.04 15.09 -23.55
N ALA A 84 -8.81 13.83 -23.20
CA ALA A 84 -7.59 13.13 -23.53
C ALA A 84 -7.87 11.70 -24.00
N GLY A 85 -7.09 11.26 -24.98
CA GLY A 85 -7.00 9.85 -25.34
C GLY A 85 -5.84 9.20 -24.60
N LEU A 86 -6.13 8.17 -23.82
CA LEU A 86 -5.14 7.47 -23.01
C LEU A 86 -4.90 6.06 -23.54
N ALA A 87 -3.65 5.64 -23.62
CA ALA A 87 -3.26 4.26 -23.91
C ALA A 87 -2.73 3.59 -22.64
N PHE A 88 -3.27 2.44 -22.28
CA PHE A 88 -2.86 1.70 -21.08
C PHE A 88 -1.53 1.00 -21.36
N VAL A 89 -0.47 1.45 -20.66
CA VAL A 89 0.89 0.92 -20.80
C VAL A 89 1.32 0.06 -19.61
N ARG A 90 0.71 0.28 -18.44
CA ARG A 90 0.93 -0.52 -17.23
C ARG A 90 -0.40 -0.86 -16.58
N ILE A 91 -0.76 -2.14 -16.64
CA ILE A 91 -1.92 -2.72 -15.97
C ILE A 91 -1.52 -4.09 -15.45
N ARG A 92 -1.98 -4.41 -14.24
CA ARG A 92 -1.75 -5.70 -13.60
C ARG A 92 -2.65 -6.76 -14.21
N GLU A 93 -2.24 -8.01 -14.16
CA GLU A 93 -2.99 -9.10 -14.82
C GLU A 93 -4.40 -9.28 -14.24
N THR A 94 -4.57 -9.14 -12.93
CA THR A 94 -5.89 -9.18 -12.27
C THR A 94 -6.80 -8.06 -12.75
N GLU A 95 -6.28 -6.84 -12.87
CA GLU A 95 -7.02 -5.69 -13.38
C GLU A 95 -7.30 -5.81 -14.88
N ARG A 96 -6.39 -6.44 -15.65
CA ARG A 96 -6.61 -6.76 -17.07
C ARG A 96 -7.78 -7.72 -17.24
N GLN A 97 -7.88 -8.76 -16.41
CA GLN A 97 -9.00 -9.69 -16.43
C GLN A 97 -10.33 -8.97 -16.08
N ARG A 98 -10.32 -8.12 -15.05
CA ARG A 98 -11.49 -7.31 -14.68
C ARG A 98 -11.90 -6.34 -15.79
N LEU A 99 -10.94 -5.67 -16.45
CA LEU A 99 -11.19 -4.81 -17.59
C LEU A 99 -11.81 -5.61 -18.75
N HIS A 100 -11.31 -6.82 -18.97
CA HIS A 100 -11.84 -7.73 -19.99
C HIS A 100 -13.32 -8.03 -19.77
N GLU A 101 -13.70 -8.39 -18.55
CA GLU A 101 -15.08 -8.66 -18.17
C GLU A 101 -16.00 -7.45 -18.40
N VAL A 102 -15.54 -6.24 -18.06
CA VAL A 102 -16.31 -5.01 -18.26
C VAL A 102 -16.55 -4.73 -19.74
N VAL A 103 -15.49 -4.77 -20.55
CA VAL A 103 -15.59 -4.52 -21.99
C VAL A 103 -16.45 -5.60 -22.65
N ALA A 104 -16.27 -6.88 -22.31
CA ALA A 104 -17.06 -7.98 -22.85
C ALA A 104 -18.55 -7.85 -22.48
N ALA A 105 -18.87 -7.54 -21.22
CA ALA A 105 -20.25 -7.35 -20.77
C ALA A 105 -20.93 -6.18 -21.49
N ARG A 106 -20.19 -5.10 -21.80
CA ARG A 106 -20.72 -3.95 -22.55
C ARG A 106 -20.90 -4.24 -24.03
N LEU A 107 -19.97 -4.97 -24.66
CA LEU A 107 -20.12 -5.42 -26.04
C LEU A 107 -21.33 -6.35 -26.20
N ALA A 108 -21.59 -7.22 -25.21
CA ALA A 108 -22.75 -8.09 -25.21
C ALA A 108 -24.09 -7.33 -25.05
N LYS A 109 -24.10 -6.19 -24.34
CA LYS A 109 -25.28 -5.33 -24.18
C LYS A 109 -25.52 -4.38 -25.37
N GLY A 110 -24.46 -3.96 -26.07
CA GLY A 110 -24.52 -3.02 -27.20
C GLY A 110 -25.17 -3.55 -28.49
N ALA A 111 -25.84 -4.71 -28.46
CA ALA A 111 -26.64 -5.22 -29.57
C ALA A 111 -28.13 -4.80 -29.49
N ASP A 112 -28.59 -4.28 -28.35
CA ASP A 112 -29.96 -3.80 -28.16
C ASP A 112 -29.97 -2.49 -27.36
N THR A 113 -30.74 -1.51 -27.85
CA THR A 113 -31.24 -0.27 -27.22
C THR A 113 -30.36 1.00 -27.17
N ASN A 114 -30.86 2.03 -27.87
CA ASN A 114 -30.60 3.47 -27.72
C ASN A 114 -31.30 4.03 -26.47
N ASP A 115 -30.99 3.55 -25.26
CA ASP A 115 -31.56 4.16 -24.05
C ASP A 115 -30.63 4.01 -22.83
N ASP A 116 -29.54 4.77 -22.81
CA ASP A 116 -28.73 4.97 -21.60
C ASP A 116 -28.93 6.39 -21.06
N ALA A 117 -30.19 6.73 -20.76
CA ALA A 117 -30.50 7.83 -19.87
C ALA A 117 -30.34 7.36 -18.42
N GLN A 118 -29.39 7.98 -17.72
CA GLN A 118 -29.30 8.06 -16.26
C GLN A 118 -29.08 6.73 -15.51
N GLY A 119 -27.87 6.19 -15.61
CA GLY A 119 -27.31 5.39 -14.53
C GLY A 119 -27.09 6.29 -13.30
N GLU A 120 -27.90 6.06 -12.27
CA GLU A 120 -27.88 6.77 -10.99
C GLU A 120 -26.45 6.98 -10.47
N LEU A 121 -26.10 8.25 -10.26
CA LEU A 121 -24.78 8.71 -9.85
C LEU A 121 -24.48 8.18 -8.44
N ILE A 122 -23.68 7.11 -8.33
CA ILE A 122 -23.10 6.71 -7.05
C ILE A 122 -22.01 7.74 -6.70
N PRO A 123 -22.13 8.49 -5.59
CA PRO A 123 -21.08 9.40 -5.13
C PRO A 123 -19.78 8.64 -4.91
N CYS A 124 -18.72 9.04 -5.64
CA CYS A 124 -17.40 8.43 -5.57
C CYS A 124 -16.51 9.24 -4.64
N GLU A 125 -16.87 9.24 -3.37
CA GLU A 125 -15.93 9.25 -2.27
C GLU A 125 -16.50 8.24 -1.27
N PHE A 126 -15.73 7.23 -0.85
CA PHE A 126 -16.09 6.51 0.37
C PHE A 126 -15.83 7.41 1.59
N GLN A 127 -16.16 8.71 1.53
CA GLN A 127 -16.19 9.57 2.69
C GLN A 127 -17.34 9.07 3.57
N GLY A 128 -17.00 8.42 4.69
CA GLY A 128 -17.95 7.93 5.67
C GLY A 128 -18.16 6.41 5.66
N LEU A 129 -17.58 5.63 4.74
CA LEU A 129 -17.64 4.16 4.88
C LEU A 129 -16.83 3.73 6.11
N GLU A 130 -15.72 4.40 6.37
CA GLU A 130 -14.96 4.26 7.61
C GLU A 130 -15.85 4.53 8.83
N ALA A 131 -16.71 5.55 8.78
CA ALA A 131 -17.63 5.88 9.86
C ALA A 131 -18.78 4.87 10.02
N VAL A 132 -19.18 4.19 8.95
CA VAL A 132 -20.16 3.10 9.00
C VAL A 132 -19.51 1.83 9.55
N LEU A 133 -18.34 1.44 9.05
CA LEU A 133 -17.59 0.28 9.52
C LEU A 133 -17.19 0.43 10.98
N ALA A 134 -16.81 1.63 11.42
CA ALA A 134 -16.44 1.92 12.80
C ALA A 134 -17.54 1.57 13.83
N LYS A 135 -18.81 1.51 13.41
CA LYS A 135 -19.94 1.18 14.28
C LYS A 135 -20.02 -0.32 14.62
N ASP A 136 -19.47 -1.18 13.78
CA ASP A 136 -19.51 -2.64 13.96
C ASP A 136 -18.15 -3.27 13.61
N PRO A 137 -17.26 -3.40 14.61
CA PRO A 137 -15.96 -4.04 14.43
C PRO A 137 -16.05 -5.48 13.93
N THR A 138 -17.08 -6.23 14.33
CA THR A 138 -17.23 -7.65 13.94
C THR A 138 -17.59 -7.77 12.47
N LEU A 139 -18.52 -6.94 12.00
CA LEU A 139 -18.86 -6.85 10.59
C LEU A 139 -17.66 -6.39 9.77
N ALA A 140 -16.91 -5.39 10.26
CA ALA A 140 -15.74 -4.88 9.58
C ALA A 140 -14.63 -5.95 9.43
N VAL A 141 -14.37 -6.73 10.47
CA VAL A 141 -13.46 -7.89 10.42
C VAL A 141 -13.95 -8.94 9.43
N SER A 142 -15.23 -9.30 9.47
CA SER A 142 -15.85 -10.25 8.53
C SER A 142 -15.70 -9.81 7.08
N LYS A 143 -15.98 -8.54 6.78
CA LYS A 143 -15.83 -7.97 5.43
C LYS A 143 -14.36 -7.89 5.03
N GLY A 144 -13.48 -7.49 5.95
CA GLY A 144 -12.04 -7.53 5.78
C GLY A 144 -11.54 -8.90 5.35
N LEU A 145 -11.94 -9.96 6.06
CA LEU A 145 -11.54 -11.33 5.75
C LEU A 145 -12.05 -11.77 4.37
N ALA A 146 -13.27 -11.39 3.99
CA ALA A 146 -13.80 -11.65 2.67
C ALA A 146 -13.01 -10.94 1.55
N TRP A 147 -12.56 -9.70 1.78
CA TRP A 147 -11.70 -8.97 0.85
C TRP A 147 -10.30 -9.58 0.75
N PHE A 148 -9.71 -9.95 1.88
CA PHE A 148 -8.42 -10.63 1.91
C PHE A 148 -8.45 -11.96 1.16
N ALA A 149 -9.54 -12.71 1.27
CA ALA A 149 -9.71 -13.96 0.53
C ALA A 149 -9.71 -13.80 -1.00
N GLN A 150 -10.04 -12.61 -1.51
CA GLN A 150 -10.06 -12.32 -2.95
C GLN A 150 -8.67 -11.96 -3.47
N ASP A 151 -7.95 -11.09 -2.75
CA ASP A 151 -6.59 -10.68 -3.11
C ASP A 151 -5.75 -10.39 -1.85
N PRO A 152 -5.06 -11.42 -1.32
CA PRO A 152 -4.17 -11.26 -0.17
C PRO A 152 -3.04 -10.25 -0.41
N THR A 153 -2.58 -10.12 -1.66
CA THR A 153 -1.38 -9.31 -2.00
C THR A 153 -1.67 -7.82 -1.92
N GLU A 154 -2.85 -7.41 -2.37
CA GLU A 154 -3.28 -6.02 -2.37
C GLU A 154 -4.03 -5.61 -1.10
N PHE A 155 -4.44 -6.58 -0.29
CA PHE A 155 -5.28 -6.34 0.88
C PHE A 155 -4.70 -5.24 1.77
N ARG A 156 -3.38 -5.25 2.05
CA ARG A 156 -2.76 -4.26 2.93
C ARG A 156 -2.96 -2.81 2.47
N PHE A 157 -2.97 -2.59 1.15
CA PHE A 157 -3.10 -1.25 0.54
C PHE A 157 -4.56 -0.84 0.31
N ARG A 158 -5.47 -1.81 0.26
CA ARG A 158 -6.90 -1.60 0.03
C ARG A 158 -7.70 -1.82 1.31
N GLY A 159 -8.18 -3.04 1.55
CA GLY A 159 -9.01 -3.39 2.69
C GLY A 159 -8.36 -3.07 4.04
N GLY A 160 -7.06 -3.34 4.18
CA GLY A 160 -6.28 -3.00 5.36
C GLY A 160 -6.19 -1.50 5.61
N SER A 161 -5.99 -0.70 4.57
CA SER A 161 -5.97 0.78 4.65
C SER A 161 -7.34 1.36 5.01
N LEU A 162 -8.42 0.81 4.46
CA LEU A 162 -9.78 1.23 4.82
C LEU A 162 -10.09 0.92 6.28
N LEU A 163 -9.78 -0.30 6.74
CA LEU A 163 -10.01 -0.71 8.12
C LEU A 163 -9.16 0.09 9.10
N SER A 164 -7.92 0.43 8.76
CA SER A 164 -7.06 1.27 9.62
C SER A 164 -7.56 2.71 9.75
N ARG A 165 -8.22 3.24 8.72
CA ARG A 165 -8.94 4.51 8.78
C ARG A 165 -10.23 4.44 9.60
N ALA A 166 -10.96 3.32 9.53
CA ALA A 166 -12.17 3.09 10.32
C ALA A 166 -11.88 2.88 11.81
N PHE A 167 -10.75 2.24 12.12
CA PHE A 167 -10.29 1.99 13.48
C PHE A 167 -8.88 2.54 13.65
N PRO A 168 -8.71 3.88 13.72
CA PRO A 168 -7.43 4.47 14.04
C PRO A 168 -6.90 3.87 15.34
N THR A 169 -5.59 3.65 15.41
CA THR A 169 -4.90 3.03 16.55
C THR A 169 -5.39 1.65 16.96
N CYS A 170 -6.13 0.91 16.11
CA CYS A 170 -6.67 -0.42 16.40
C CYS A 170 -7.46 -0.41 17.72
N THR A 171 -8.67 0.15 17.68
CA THR A 171 -9.49 0.35 18.88
C THR A 171 -9.67 -0.95 19.68
N PRO A 172 -9.83 -0.91 21.02
CA PRO A 172 -9.90 -2.13 21.83
C PRO A 172 -10.96 -3.13 21.38
N ASN A 173 -12.13 -2.64 20.92
CA ASN A 173 -13.19 -3.51 20.40
C ASN A 173 -12.81 -4.17 19.07
N PHE A 174 -12.07 -3.47 18.22
CA PHE A 174 -11.57 -4.02 16.96
C PHE A 174 -10.45 -5.04 17.19
N ALA A 175 -9.51 -4.74 18.10
CA ALA A 175 -8.50 -5.70 18.54
C ALA A 175 -9.13 -6.96 19.16
N ALA A 176 -10.18 -6.80 19.98
CA ALA A 176 -10.91 -7.93 20.54
C ALA A 176 -11.58 -8.79 19.45
N ALA A 177 -12.22 -8.17 18.45
CA ALA A 177 -12.83 -8.88 17.32
C ALA A 177 -11.79 -9.66 16.49
N LEU A 178 -10.61 -9.08 16.26
CA LEU A 178 -9.49 -9.77 15.60
C LEU A 178 -8.95 -10.92 16.46
N GLY A 179 -8.81 -10.72 17.78
CA GLY A 179 -8.39 -11.76 18.71
C GLY A 179 -9.35 -12.96 18.71
N GLU A 180 -10.66 -12.72 18.76
CA GLU A 180 -11.65 -13.79 18.68
C GLU A 180 -11.64 -14.49 17.32
N LEU A 181 -11.41 -13.75 16.22
CA LEU A 181 -11.23 -14.35 14.89
C LEU A 181 -10.03 -15.30 14.87
N VAL A 182 -8.86 -14.85 15.34
CA VAL A 182 -7.65 -15.69 15.42
C VAL A 182 -7.89 -16.89 16.34
N LYS A 183 -8.61 -16.72 17.44
CA LYS A 183 -8.91 -17.79 18.41
C LYS A 183 -9.89 -18.84 17.89
N ALA A 184 -10.82 -18.46 17.01
CA ALA A 184 -11.78 -19.37 16.40
C ALA A 184 -11.28 -19.97 15.07
N GLY A 185 -10.42 -19.26 14.35
CA GLY A 185 -9.96 -19.60 12.99
C GLY A 185 -8.73 -20.50 12.94
N GLY A 186 -8.14 -20.57 11.74
CA GLY A 186 -6.87 -21.24 11.45
C GLY A 186 -5.89 -20.30 10.74
N ASP A 187 -5.03 -20.86 9.89
CA ASP A 187 -3.93 -20.15 9.24
C ASP A 187 -4.42 -18.93 8.43
N LYS A 188 -5.55 -19.06 7.73
CA LYS A 188 -6.12 -17.99 6.91
C LYS A 188 -6.51 -16.76 7.74
N GLU A 189 -7.12 -16.97 8.90
CA GLU A 189 -7.52 -15.89 9.81
C GLU A 189 -6.30 -15.25 10.48
N ALA A 190 -5.25 -16.03 10.76
CA ALA A 190 -3.97 -15.52 11.24
C ALA A 190 -3.28 -14.67 10.16
N ASP A 191 -3.21 -15.15 8.91
CA ASP A 191 -2.61 -14.43 7.78
C ASP A 191 -3.34 -13.12 7.48
N PHE A 192 -4.67 -13.16 7.48
CA PHE A 192 -5.50 -11.96 7.36
C PHE A 192 -5.17 -10.95 8.46
N SER A 193 -5.10 -11.42 9.71
CA SER A 193 -4.83 -10.55 10.85
C SER A 193 -3.43 -9.94 10.75
N LEU A 194 -2.41 -10.73 10.40
CA LEU A 194 -1.05 -10.23 10.18
C LEU A 194 -0.98 -9.21 9.03
N ALA A 195 -1.63 -9.48 7.90
CA ALA A 195 -1.71 -8.57 6.77
C ALA A 195 -2.39 -7.24 7.14
N LEU A 196 -3.42 -7.29 7.99
CA LEU A 196 -4.08 -6.09 8.51
C LEU A 196 -3.19 -5.33 9.49
N LEU A 197 -2.53 -6.02 10.42
CA LEU A 197 -1.66 -5.42 11.46
C LEU A 197 -0.45 -4.68 10.88
N GLN A 198 -0.06 -4.94 9.63
CA GLN A 198 0.91 -4.12 8.89
C GLN A 198 0.48 -2.64 8.75
N ASN A 199 -0.80 -2.31 8.92
CA ASN A 199 -1.29 -0.93 8.92
C ASN A 199 -1.20 -0.24 10.31
N TYR A 200 -0.68 -0.93 11.34
CA TYR A 200 -0.62 -0.47 12.72
C TYR A 200 0.78 -0.59 13.34
N LEU A 201 1.83 -0.59 12.51
CA LEU A 201 3.21 -0.80 12.95
C LEU A 201 3.60 0.17 14.07
N GLY A 202 4.28 -0.38 15.09
CA GLY A 202 4.75 0.38 16.24
C GLY A 202 3.70 0.71 17.30
N SER A 203 2.44 0.28 17.15
CA SER A 203 1.42 0.48 18.18
C SER A 203 1.26 -0.71 19.11
N THR A 204 1.17 -0.45 20.42
CA THR A 204 0.92 -1.47 21.47
C THR A 204 -0.53 -1.93 21.53
N SER A 205 -1.44 -1.24 20.84
CA SER A 205 -2.86 -1.63 20.78
C SER A 205 -3.09 -2.96 20.07
N THR A 206 -2.11 -3.41 19.29
CA THR A 206 -2.13 -4.66 18.54
C THR A 206 -1.64 -5.86 19.36
N ASP A 207 -1.02 -5.62 20.52
CA ASP A 207 -0.32 -6.62 21.31
C ASP A 207 -1.24 -7.79 21.71
N SER A 208 -2.50 -7.53 22.05
CA SER A 208 -3.45 -8.60 22.42
C SER A 208 -3.67 -9.60 21.27
N VAL A 209 -3.81 -9.10 20.04
CA VAL A 209 -3.99 -9.91 18.83
C VAL A 209 -2.71 -10.67 18.51
N VAL A 210 -1.56 -10.00 18.54
CA VAL A 210 -0.28 -10.65 18.24
C VAL A 210 0.04 -11.73 19.27
N LYS A 211 -0.22 -11.50 20.56
CA LYS A 211 -0.06 -12.52 21.61
C LYS A 211 -0.97 -13.72 21.36
N GLU A 212 -2.19 -13.50 20.88
CA GLU A 212 -3.09 -14.59 20.53
C GLU A 212 -2.54 -15.44 19.37
N ILE A 213 -1.99 -14.78 18.33
CA ILE A 213 -1.32 -15.47 17.21
C ILE A 213 -0.12 -16.28 17.72
N VAL A 214 0.77 -15.67 18.50
CA VAL A 214 1.94 -16.33 19.08
C VAL A 214 1.54 -17.53 19.93
N SER A 215 0.47 -17.42 20.71
CA SER A 215 -0.01 -18.50 21.56
C SER A 215 -0.53 -19.69 20.77
N ARG A 216 -1.09 -19.48 19.59
CA ARG A 216 -1.70 -20.54 18.77
C ARG A 216 -0.75 -21.15 17.75
N PHE A 217 0.19 -20.36 17.24
CA PHE A 217 1.02 -20.71 16.08
C PHE A 217 2.51 -20.71 16.42
N SER A 218 2.88 -20.99 17.68
CA SER A 218 4.28 -20.96 18.14
C SER A 218 5.21 -21.89 17.36
N ASP A 219 4.66 -22.97 16.79
CA ASP A 219 5.39 -23.99 16.06
C ASP A 219 5.36 -23.78 14.53
N ASP A 220 4.65 -22.75 14.04
CA ASP A 220 4.59 -22.41 12.61
C ASP A 220 5.64 -21.33 12.29
N ASP A 221 6.76 -21.75 11.70
CA ASP A 221 7.86 -20.86 11.35
C ASP A 221 7.48 -19.74 10.36
N ARG A 222 6.49 -19.98 9.48
CA ARG A 222 6.03 -19.00 8.49
C ARG A 222 5.28 -17.88 9.20
N ILE A 223 4.27 -18.23 10.01
CA ILE A 223 3.48 -17.27 10.78
C ILE A 223 4.37 -16.51 11.78
N MET A 224 5.24 -17.24 12.50
CA MET A 224 6.17 -16.62 13.44
C MET A 224 7.19 -15.71 12.73
N GLY A 225 7.55 -16.01 11.47
CA GLY A 225 8.33 -15.13 10.61
C GLY A 225 7.67 -13.76 10.43
N GLU A 226 6.39 -13.76 10.03
CA GLU A 226 5.61 -12.53 9.84
C GLU A 226 5.37 -11.76 11.14
N VAL A 227 5.11 -12.46 12.25
CA VAL A 227 5.03 -11.84 13.60
C VAL A 227 6.31 -11.08 13.91
N ARG A 228 7.48 -11.71 13.72
CA ARG A 228 8.78 -11.07 13.93
C ARG A 228 8.95 -9.85 13.02
N THR A 229 8.53 -9.93 11.75
CA THR A 229 8.58 -8.78 10.82
C THR A 229 7.77 -7.60 11.35
N ILE A 230 6.52 -7.82 11.79
CA ILE A 230 5.66 -6.75 12.31
C ILE A 230 6.23 -6.14 13.59
N ILE A 231 6.74 -6.97 14.52
CA ILE A 231 7.29 -6.49 15.78
C ILE A 231 8.61 -5.74 15.56
N ASN A 232 9.49 -6.25 14.69
CA ASN A 232 10.78 -5.63 14.41
C ASN A 232 10.70 -4.37 13.57
N SER A 233 9.60 -4.18 12.82
CA SER A 233 9.38 -2.99 11.99
C SER A 233 9.25 -1.75 12.88
N PRO A 234 10.30 -0.92 12.97
CA PRO A 234 10.32 0.19 13.89
C PRO A 234 9.56 1.37 13.27
N ASN A 235 8.86 2.15 14.10
CA ASN A 235 8.27 3.39 13.62
C ASN A 235 9.38 4.44 13.41
N MET A 236 9.81 4.58 12.16
CA MET A 236 10.91 5.48 11.79
C MET A 236 10.53 6.96 11.86
N ALA A 237 9.25 7.30 12.01
CA ALA A 237 8.80 8.71 12.04
C ALA A 237 9.28 9.48 13.28
N LEU A 238 9.68 8.78 14.36
CA LEU A 238 10.03 9.40 15.64
C LEU A 238 11.53 9.43 15.95
N VAL A 239 12.40 8.93 15.07
CA VAL A 239 13.81 8.77 15.40
C VAL A 239 14.72 9.47 14.41
N SER A 240 15.59 10.33 14.93
CA SER A 240 16.56 11.10 14.18
C SER A 240 17.97 10.91 14.75
N GLY A 241 18.99 11.08 13.90
CA GLY A 241 20.40 10.93 14.27
C GLY A 241 21.03 9.63 13.80
N GLU A 242 22.35 9.53 13.96
CA GLU A 242 23.18 8.46 13.39
C GLU A 242 22.87 7.06 13.95
N PHE A 243 22.25 6.99 15.14
CA PHE A 243 21.87 5.73 15.81
C PHE A 243 20.35 5.51 15.84
N ALA A 244 19.60 6.16 14.94
CA ALA A 244 18.13 6.16 14.99
C ALA A 244 17.51 4.75 14.99
N LEU A 245 18.08 3.81 14.23
CA LEU A 245 17.56 2.45 14.17
C LEU A 245 17.77 1.68 15.49
N ALA A 246 18.96 1.78 16.09
CA ALA A 246 19.26 1.15 17.37
C ALA A 246 18.36 1.70 18.50
N GLU A 247 18.08 3.01 18.48
CA GLU A 247 17.20 3.64 19.45
C GLU A 247 15.74 3.22 19.26
N ALA A 248 15.28 3.08 18.01
CA ALA A 248 13.95 2.57 17.72
C ALA A 248 13.75 1.14 18.25
N TRP A 249 14.74 0.27 18.08
CA TRP A 249 14.71 -1.09 18.65
C TRP A 249 14.81 -1.10 20.17
N ARG A 250 15.52 -0.14 20.80
CA ARG A 250 15.56 0.01 22.26
C ARG A 250 14.17 0.32 22.82
N VAL A 251 13.47 1.30 22.24
CA VAL A 251 12.09 1.65 22.63
C VAL A 251 11.15 0.46 22.42
N LYS A 252 11.29 -0.25 21.29
CA LYS A 252 10.49 -1.44 21.02
C LYS A 252 10.73 -2.53 22.06
N LYS A 253 11.99 -2.81 22.42
CA LYS A 253 12.37 -3.76 23.46
C LYS A 253 11.70 -3.42 24.79
N GLU A 254 11.71 -2.14 25.20
CA GLU A 254 11.04 -1.69 26.43
C GLU A 254 9.54 -1.97 26.38
N SER A 255 8.88 -1.67 25.26
CA SER A 255 7.44 -1.92 25.08
C SER A 255 7.06 -3.39 25.24
N LEU A 256 7.93 -4.33 24.87
CA LEU A 256 7.66 -5.77 24.93
C LEU A 256 7.96 -6.40 26.30
N THR A 257 8.59 -5.68 27.23
CA THR A 257 9.00 -6.24 28.53
C THR A 257 7.82 -6.84 29.31
N HIS A 258 6.64 -6.23 29.19
CA HIS A 258 5.43 -6.70 29.87
C HIS A 258 4.88 -8.04 29.32
N TRP A 259 5.39 -8.53 28.19
CA TRP A 259 5.02 -9.85 27.65
C TRP A 259 5.70 -11.00 28.41
N LEU A 260 6.79 -10.73 29.13
CA LEU A 260 7.48 -11.72 29.97
C LEU A 260 6.60 -12.27 31.10
N THR A 261 5.59 -11.48 31.52
CA THR A 261 4.66 -11.86 32.58
C THR A 261 3.33 -12.41 32.04
N ASP A 262 3.22 -12.69 30.73
CA ASP A 262 2.00 -13.29 30.16
C ASP A 262 1.83 -14.73 30.68
N GLU A 263 0.60 -15.09 31.03
CA GLU A 263 0.25 -16.41 31.57
C GLU A 263 0.49 -17.54 30.55
N ARG A 264 0.42 -17.22 29.25
CA ARG A 264 0.64 -18.18 28.17
C ARG A 264 2.13 -18.38 27.95
N ARG A 265 2.61 -19.60 28.24
CA ARG A 265 4.03 -19.98 28.12
C ARG A 265 4.63 -19.70 26.74
N ALA A 266 3.87 -19.90 25.66
CA ALA A 266 4.31 -19.61 24.31
C ALA A 266 4.65 -18.12 24.11
N VAL A 267 3.84 -17.22 24.68
CA VAL A 267 4.03 -15.77 24.59
C VAL A 267 5.24 -15.32 25.39
N SER A 268 5.39 -15.79 26.64
CA SER A 268 6.54 -15.43 27.47
C SER A 268 7.85 -15.99 26.91
N SER A 269 7.85 -17.23 26.40
CA SER A 269 9.02 -17.82 25.72
C SER A 269 9.39 -17.07 24.44
N PHE A 270 8.40 -16.65 23.64
CA PHE A 270 8.64 -15.80 22.48
C PHE A 270 9.26 -14.46 22.88
N ALA A 271 8.71 -13.80 23.92
CA ALA A 271 9.22 -12.53 24.41
C ALA A 271 10.68 -12.65 24.89
N GLU A 272 11.03 -13.69 25.65
CA GLU A 272 12.41 -13.94 26.08
C GLU A 272 13.38 -14.04 24.90
N GLN A 273 13.04 -14.85 23.90
CA GLN A 273 13.86 -15.06 22.71
C GLN A 273 13.99 -13.77 21.89
N HIS A 274 12.88 -13.06 21.69
CA HIS A 274 12.85 -11.88 20.86
C HIS A 274 13.51 -10.66 21.51
N LEU A 275 13.43 -10.51 22.84
CA LEU A 275 14.22 -9.49 23.57
C LEU A 275 15.72 -9.75 23.45
N ALA A 276 16.16 -11.02 23.44
CA ALA A 276 17.56 -11.38 23.22
C ALA A 276 18.01 -11.14 21.76
N GLU A 277 17.10 -11.29 20.79
CA GLU A 277 17.33 -10.94 19.38
C GLU A 277 17.48 -9.41 19.21
N LEU A 278 16.55 -8.62 19.75
CA LEU A 278 16.61 -7.16 19.72
C LEU A 278 17.90 -6.63 20.35
N ASN A 279 18.38 -7.22 21.45
CA ASN A 279 19.68 -6.85 22.01
C ASN A 279 20.84 -7.04 21.02
N ARG A 280 20.86 -8.18 20.31
CA ARG A 280 21.89 -8.45 19.29
C ARG A 280 21.81 -7.44 18.15
N MET A 281 20.59 -7.13 17.68
CA MET A 281 20.36 -6.15 16.62
C MET A 281 20.83 -4.74 17.04
N ILE A 282 20.51 -4.31 18.26
CA ILE A 282 20.94 -3.01 18.82
C ILE A 282 22.47 -2.93 18.88
N THR A 283 23.15 -3.96 19.41
CA THR A 283 24.61 -3.98 19.49
C THR A 283 25.25 -3.94 18.11
N ALA A 284 24.73 -4.75 17.17
CA ALA A 284 25.25 -4.80 15.80
C ALA A 284 25.10 -3.46 15.07
N GLU A 285 23.95 -2.79 15.20
CA GLU A 285 23.71 -1.50 14.57
C GLU A 285 24.60 -0.39 15.13
N ARG A 286 24.81 -0.37 16.46
CA ARG A 286 25.73 0.60 17.06
C ARG A 286 27.17 0.43 16.56
N HIS A 287 27.64 -0.81 16.52
CA HIS A 287 28.96 -1.12 15.96
C HIS A 287 29.07 -0.74 14.47
N ARG A 288 28.01 -0.98 13.68
CA ARG A 288 27.96 -0.59 12.26
C ARG A 288 28.14 0.93 12.10
N VAL A 289 27.39 1.72 12.86
CA VAL A 289 27.45 3.19 12.83
C VAL A 289 28.82 3.71 13.30
N GLU A 290 29.38 3.14 14.36
CA GLU A 290 30.72 3.50 14.86
C GLU A 290 31.81 3.22 13.82
N THR A 291 31.78 2.05 13.18
CA THR A 291 32.72 1.69 12.10
C THR A 291 32.61 2.67 10.93
N GLU A 292 31.38 3.03 10.53
CA GLU A 292 31.13 3.97 9.44
C GLU A 292 31.63 5.38 9.78
N ARG A 293 31.47 5.80 11.04
CA ARG A 293 32.00 7.08 11.54
C ARG A 293 33.52 7.13 11.50
N GLU A 294 34.19 6.09 11.99
CA GLU A 294 35.66 6.01 11.94
C GLU A 294 36.20 6.09 10.50
N LEU A 295 35.53 5.42 9.55
CA LEU A 295 35.89 5.50 8.13
C LEU A 295 35.74 6.93 7.60
N ARG A 296 34.62 7.62 7.91
CA ARG A 296 34.41 9.03 7.51
C ARG A 296 35.42 9.99 8.13
N GLU A 297 35.84 9.76 9.36
CA GLU A 297 36.88 10.55 10.02
C GLU A 297 38.25 10.33 9.36
N ARG A 298 38.61 9.09 9.04
CA ARG A 298 39.86 8.78 8.30
C ARG A 298 39.89 9.41 6.91
N SER A 299 38.82 9.30 6.12
CA SER A 299 38.74 9.89 4.78
C SER A 299 38.85 11.43 4.81
N ARG A 300 38.22 12.09 5.80
CA ARG A 300 38.36 13.55 5.96
C ARG A 300 39.80 13.97 6.28
N HIS A 301 40.48 13.22 7.16
CA HIS A 301 41.89 13.49 7.47
C HIS A 301 42.81 13.27 6.26
N GLU A 302 42.53 12.28 5.42
CA GLU A 302 43.25 12.06 4.16
C GLU A 302 43.05 13.23 3.17
N GLU A 303 41.83 13.72 2.99
CA GLU A 303 41.51 14.87 2.13
C GLU A 303 42.15 16.19 2.62
N GLU A 304 42.12 16.47 3.92
CA GLU A 304 42.77 17.64 4.51
C GLU A 304 44.30 17.58 4.40
N SER A 305 44.90 16.39 4.58
CA SER A 305 46.35 16.20 4.45
C SER A 305 46.84 16.29 3.00
N GLY A 306 45.97 16.01 2.03
CA GLY A 306 46.26 16.11 0.59
C GLY A 306 46.27 17.55 0.03
N HIS A 307 45.83 18.54 0.80
CA HIS A 307 45.82 19.95 0.38
C HIS A 307 47.10 20.74 0.76
N ASP A 308 48.09 20.12 1.41
CA ASP A 308 49.38 20.75 1.73
C ASP A 308 50.47 20.53 0.65
N HIS A 309 50.08 20.47 -0.62
CA HIS A 309 51.04 20.58 -1.72
C HIS A 309 51.26 22.05 -2.12
N GLY A 310 52.13 22.68 -1.31
CA GLY A 310 52.95 23.85 -1.60
C GLY A 310 52.61 24.66 -2.85
N TYR A 311 52.02 25.83 -2.64
CA TYR A 311 52.11 26.95 -3.57
C TYR A 311 53.60 27.28 -3.79
N ARG A 312 54.17 26.75 -4.88
CA ARG A 312 55.51 27.09 -5.35
C ARG A 312 55.36 28.25 -6.34
N PRO A 313 55.82 29.47 -6.02
CA PRO A 313 55.74 30.57 -6.96
C PRO A 313 56.58 30.22 -8.20
N LYS A 314 55.98 30.35 -9.39
CA LYS A 314 56.70 30.16 -10.66
C LYS A 314 57.69 31.32 -10.85
N PRO A 315 58.96 31.05 -11.18
CA PRO A 315 59.90 32.12 -11.51
C PRO A 315 59.67 32.57 -12.96
N PHE A 316 59.49 33.91 -13.08
CA PHE A 316 59.48 34.79 -14.27
C PHE A 316 58.44 34.52 -15.37
#